data_AF-A0A1J5QWJ6-F1
#
_entry.id   AF-A0A1J5QWJ6-F1
#
_cell.length_a   1.000
_cell.length_b   1.000
_cell.length_c   1.000
_cell.angle_alpha   90.00
_cell.angle_beta   90.00
_cell.angle_gamma   90.00
#
_symmetry.space_group_name_H-M   'P 1'
#
loop_
_entity.id
_entity.type
_entity.pdbx_description
1 polymer ?
#
loop_
_entity_poly.entity_id
_entity_poly.type
_entity_poly.pdbx_seq_one_letter_code
_entity_poly.pdbx_strand_id
1 'polypeptide(L)'
;MAPDASAGDDLPVRDDAPTGYDAARVEAAIRELLLAVGEDPDREGLRDTPARVARAYAETFAGLRQDPADVLSTVFDIGHQEMVLVKDIEVYSTCEHHLVPFHGVAHVGYIPSSDGRITGLSKLARLVDIYARRPQVQERLTSQVADALVEHLNPRGVIVVIECEHLCMSMRGVRKPGSRTVTSAVRGQMRDGTTRAEAMSLILSR
;
A
#
# COMPACT_ATOMS: atom_id res chain seq x y z
N MET A 1 -35.40 23.27 -0.78
CA MET A 1 -34.87 22.31 0.21
C MET A 1 -34.35 21.13 -0.59
N ALA A 2 -33.05 21.10 -0.87
CA ALA A 2 -32.43 20.01 -1.63
C ALA A 2 -32.28 18.78 -0.72
N PRO A 3 -32.47 17.55 -1.23
CA PRO A 3 -32.23 16.37 -0.43
C PRO A 3 -30.73 16.13 -0.27
N ASP A 4 -30.37 15.81 0.96
CA ASP A 4 -29.06 15.45 1.49
C ASP A 4 -28.50 14.21 0.75
N ALA A 5 -27.30 14.38 0.18
CA ALA A 5 -26.52 13.32 -0.44
C ALA A 5 -25.41 12.89 0.51
N SER A 6 -25.78 12.18 1.58
CA SER A 6 -24.87 11.44 2.46
C SER A 6 -25.22 9.96 2.44
N ALA A 7 -25.02 9.34 1.27
CA ALA A 7 -24.93 7.88 1.19
C ALA A 7 -23.49 7.49 1.58
N GLY A 8 -23.34 6.91 2.77
CA GLY A 8 -22.09 6.37 3.27
C GLY A 8 -21.54 5.30 2.33
N ASP A 9 -20.23 5.38 2.08
CA ASP A 9 -19.45 4.46 1.27
C ASP A 9 -19.10 3.20 2.09
N ASP A 10 -20.10 2.61 2.74
CA ASP A 10 -19.95 1.34 3.46
C ASP A 10 -19.92 0.21 2.43
N LEU A 11 -18.70 -0.13 2.02
CA LEU A 11 -18.45 -1.37 1.29
C LEU A 11 -18.94 -2.55 2.15
N PRO A 12 -19.74 -3.48 1.59
CA PRO A 12 -20.26 -4.61 2.35
C PRO A 12 -19.10 -5.48 2.81
N VAL A 13 -18.93 -5.60 4.14
CA VAL A 13 -18.06 -6.61 4.75
C VAL A 13 -18.65 -7.97 4.40
N ARG A 14 -18.06 -8.63 3.40
CA ARG A 14 -18.38 -10.03 3.11
C ARG A 14 -17.78 -10.89 4.22
N ASP A 15 -18.64 -11.65 4.88
CA ASP A 15 -18.33 -12.58 5.98
C ASP A 15 -17.66 -13.89 5.49
N ASP A 16 -17.01 -13.85 4.34
CA ASP A 16 -16.28 -14.98 3.77
C ASP A 16 -14.81 -14.79 4.14
N ALA A 17 -14.32 -15.54 5.14
CA ALA A 17 -12.89 -15.59 5.40
C ALA A 17 -12.16 -15.88 4.07
N PRO A 18 -11.35 -14.94 3.54
CA PRO A 18 -10.81 -15.06 2.21
C PRO A 18 -9.92 -16.31 2.16
N THR A 19 -10.15 -17.17 1.16
CA THR A 19 -9.49 -18.47 0.99
C THR A 19 -8.00 -18.37 1.34
N GLY A 20 -7.59 -19.01 2.44
CA GLY A 20 -6.20 -19.06 2.91
C GLY A 20 -5.86 -18.28 4.19
N TYR A 21 -6.74 -17.42 4.73
CA TYR A 21 -6.52 -16.81 6.05
C TYR A 21 -7.15 -17.66 7.17
N ASP A 22 -6.32 -18.23 8.06
CA ASP A 22 -6.76 -19.05 9.18
C ASP A 22 -6.88 -18.19 10.46
N ALA A 23 -8.07 -17.61 10.66
CA ALA A 23 -8.34 -16.75 11.80
C ALA A 23 -8.18 -17.49 13.14
N ALA A 24 -8.70 -18.72 13.25
CA ALA A 24 -8.62 -19.51 14.48
C ALA A 24 -7.17 -19.78 14.89
N ARG A 25 -6.29 -20.06 13.92
CA ARG A 25 -4.86 -20.24 14.18
C ARG A 25 -4.17 -18.95 14.59
N VAL A 26 -4.55 -17.80 14.03
CA VAL A 26 -4.03 -16.50 14.46
C VAL A 26 -4.48 -16.20 15.90
N GLU A 27 -5.75 -16.41 16.23
CA GLU A 27 -6.25 -16.22 17.60
C GLU A 27 -5.47 -17.08 18.61
N ALA A 28 -5.31 -18.38 18.32
CA ALA A 28 -4.51 -19.28 19.15
C ALA A 28 -3.07 -18.76 19.32
N ALA A 29 -2.41 -18.34 18.23
CA ALA A 29 -1.05 -17.82 18.28
C ALA A 29 -0.92 -16.52 19.09
N ILE A 30 -1.91 -15.61 18.99
CA ILE A 30 -1.92 -14.36 19.77
C ILE A 30 -2.15 -14.64 21.25
N ARG A 31 -3.01 -15.60 21.60
CA ARG A 31 -3.16 -16.02 22.99
C ARG A 31 -1.85 -16.59 23.56
N GLU A 32 -1.20 -17.47 22.82
CA GLU A 32 0.11 -18.02 23.21
C GLU A 32 1.18 -16.93 23.33
N LEU A 33 1.18 -15.94 22.42
CA LEU A 33 2.08 -14.80 22.51
C LEU A 33 1.86 -14.00 23.81
N LEU A 34 0.61 -13.73 24.19
CA LEU A 34 0.28 -13.00 25.43
C LEU A 34 0.80 -13.75 26.67
N LEU A 35 0.58 -15.06 26.73
CA LEU A 35 1.14 -15.91 27.79
C LEU A 35 2.67 -15.85 27.81
N ALA A 36 3.31 -15.97 26.64
CA ALA A 36 4.75 -15.99 26.50
C ALA A 36 5.42 -14.66 26.90
N VAL A 37 4.74 -13.52 26.73
CA VAL A 37 5.24 -12.21 27.18
C VAL A 37 4.89 -11.88 28.63
N GLY A 38 4.25 -12.82 29.34
CA GLY A 38 3.93 -12.69 30.77
C GLY A 38 2.62 -11.93 31.06
N GLU A 39 1.74 -11.75 30.09
CA GLU A 39 0.40 -11.21 30.30
C GLU A 39 -0.58 -12.31 30.72
N ASP A 40 -1.62 -11.91 31.46
CA ASP A 40 -2.80 -12.74 31.71
C ASP A 40 -3.83 -12.52 30.58
N PRO A 41 -4.02 -13.48 29.66
CA PRO A 41 -4.95 -13.33 28.55
C PRO A 41 -6.43 -13.40 28.98
N ASP A 42 -6.75 -13.80 30.21
CA ASP A 42 -8.13 -13.95 30.70
C ASP A 42 -8.65 -12.70 31.42
N ARG A 43 -7.76 -11.72 31.69
CA ARG A 43 -8.12 -10.40 32.21
C ARG A 43 -9.04 -9.66 31.23
N GLU A 44 -9.94 -8.85 31.78
CA GLU A 44 -11.02 -8.18 31.03
C GLU A 44 -10.57 -7.52 29.72
N GLY A 45 -9.46 -6.77 29.76
CA GLY A 45 -8.96 -6.05 28.58
C GLY A 45 -8.37 -6.92 27.47
N LEU A 46 -7.92 -8.16 27.77
CA LEU A 46 -7.24 -9.03 26.81
C LEU A 46 -8.07 -10.22 26.32
N ARG A 47 -9.18 -10.52 26.97
CA ARG A 47 -10.01 -11.69 26.64
C ARG A 47 -10.35 -11.80 25.16
N ASP A 48 -10.73 -10.69 24.54
CA ASP A 48 -11.08 -10.63 23.11
C ASP A 48 -9.93 -10.12 22.23
N THR A 49 -8.74 -9.84 22.80
CA THR A 49 -7.58 -9.37 22.02
C THR A 49 -7.18 -10.35 20.92
N PRO A 50 -7.11 -11.68 21.14
CA PRO A 50 -6.84 -12.63 20.07
C PRO A 50 -7.75 -12.44 18.85
N ALA A 51 -9.07 -12.40 19.05
CA ALA A 51 -10.05 -12.23 17.99
C ALA A 51 -9.95 -10.85 17.31
N ARG A 52 -9.71 -9.78 18.08
CA ARG A 52 -9.48 -8.43 17.52
C ARG A 52 -8.23 -8.38 16.65
N VAL A 53 -7.14 -9.00 17.08
CA VAL A 53 -5.88 -9.03 16.31
C VAL A 53 -6.05 -9.89 15.06
N ALA A 54 -6.77 -11.01 15.12
CA ALA A 54 -7.07 -11.80 13.93
C ALA A 54 -7.83 -10.99 12.88
N ARG A 55 -8.90 -10.26 13.26
CA ARG A 55 -9.61 -9.37 12.32
C ARG A 55 -8.71 -8.28 11.75
N ALA A 56 -7.90 -7.63 12.60
CA ALA A 56 -6.95 -6.60 12.16
C ALA A 56 -5.91 -7.16 11.16
N TYR A 57 -5.38 -8.35 11.40
CA TYR A 57 -4.41 -8.98 10.50
C TYR A 57 -5.04 -9.47 9.19
N ALA A 58 -6.31 -9.87 9.21
CA ALA A 58 -7.04 -10.17 7.98
C ALA A 58 -7.08 -8.96 7.05
N GLU A 59 -7.32 -7.76 7.58
CA GLU A 59 -7.34 -6.49 6.86
C GLU A 59 -5.92 -6.02 6.46
N THR A 60 -5.00 -5.95 7.42
CA THR A 60 -3.62 -5.49 7.21
C THR A 60 -2.88 -6.34 6.20
N PHE A 61 -3.20 -7.63 6.10
CA PHE A 61 -2.61 -8.57 5.14
C PHE A 61 -3.56 -9.01 4.02
N ALA A 62 -4.60 -8.22 3.74
CA ALA A 62 -5.55 -8.50 2.66
C ALA A 62 -4.87 -8.59 1.29
N GLY A 63 -3.81 -7.80 1.08
CA GLY A 63 -3.06 -7.75 -0.18
C GLY A 63 -2.39 -9.08 -0.57
N LEU A 64 -2.13 -9.98 0.38
CA LEU A 64 -1.59 -11.33 0.10
C LEU A 64 -2.55 -12.20 -0.73
N ARG A 65 -3.84 -11.86 -0.74
CA ARG A 65 -4.91 -12.62 -1.42
C ARG A 65 -5.55 -11.82 -2.54
N GLN A 66 -4.90 -10.74 -2.98
CA GLN A 66 -5.35 -9.88 -4.06
C GLN A 66 -4.34 -9.91 -5.20
N ASP A 67 -4.84 -10.04 -6.42
CA ASP A 67 -4.04 -9.94 -7.64
C ASP A 67 -3.95 -8.46 -8.08
N PRO A 68 -2.73 -7.88 -8.19
CA PRO A 68 -2.52 -6.55 -8.75
C PRO A 68 -3.13 -6.36 -10.15
N ALA A 69 -3.18 -7.42 -10.97
CA ALA A 69 -3.70 -7.37 -12.33
C ALA A 69 -5.18 -6.98 -12.39
N ASP A 70 -5.98 -7.39 -11.40
CA ASP A 70 -7.42 -7.12 -11.35
C ASP A 70 -7.73 -5.63 -11.27
N VAL A 71 -6.83 -4.85 -10.64
CA VAL A 71 -7.00 -3.41 -10.47
C VAL A 71 -6.67 -2.64 -11.75
N LEU A 72 -5.70 -3.10 -12.54
CA LEU A 72 -5.22 -2.40 -13.74
C LEU A 72 -5.96 -2.80 -15.03
N SER A 73 -6.97 -3.66 -14.94
CA SER A 73 -7.76 -4.18 -16.06
C SER A 73 -8.62 -3.13 -16.80
N THR A 74 -8.94 -2.00 -16.17
CA THR A 74 -9.80 -0.95 -16.75
C THR A 74 -8.94 0.17 -17.35
N VAL A 75 -8.94 0.25 -18.68
CA VAL A 75 -8.14 1.23 -19.44
C VAL A 75 -9.06 2.07 -20.31
N PHE A 76 -8.82 3.38 -20.31
CA PHE A 76 -9.51 4.35 -21.16
C PHE A 76 -8.56 4.83 -22.25
N ASP A 77 -9.07 5.03 -23.45
CA ASP A 77 -8.38 5.76 -24.52
C ASP A 77 -8.92 7.19 -24.55
N ILE A 78 -8.08 8.13 -24.15
CA ILE A 78 -8.37 9.56 -24.23
C ILE A 78 -7.31 10.29 -25.09
N GLY A 79 -6.46 9.55 -25.80
CA GLY A 79 -5.38 10.11 -26.63
C GLY A 79 -4.31 10.91 -25.87
N HIS A 80 -4.29 10.86 -24.53
CA HIS A 80 -3.34 11.61 -23.71
C HIS A 80 -1.99 10.87 -23.65
N GLN A 81 -0.92 11.58 -23.98
CA GLN A 81 0.43 11.03 -24.09
C GLN A 81 1.43 11.69 -23.14
N GLU A 82 1.01 12.66 -22.34
CA GLU A 82 1.88 13.37 -21.39
C GLU A 82 1.98 12.62 -20.06
N MET A 83 2.86 13.08 -19.17
CA MET A 83 3.02 12.48 -17.84
C MET A 83 1.74 12.62 -17.00
N VAL A 84 1.29 11.50 -16.46
CA VAL A 84 0.24 11.45 -15.42
C VAL A 84 0.93 11.19 -14.09
N LEU A 85 0.63 12.00 -13.08
CA LEU A 85 1.19 11.89 -11.73
C LEU A 85 0.09 11.94 -10.68
N VAL A 86 0.05 10.93 -9.81
CA VAL A 86 -0.74 10.94 -8.57
C VAL A 86 0.25 11.01 -7.42
N LYS A 87 0.21 12.11 -6.67
CA LYS A 87 1.07 12.35 -5.50
C LYS A 87 0.27 12.28 -4.21
N ASP A 88 0.96 12.07 -3.09
CA ASP A 88 0.38 12.06 -1.73
C ASP A 88 -0.64 10.93 -1.51
N ILE A 89 -0.38 9.76 -2.11
CA ILE A 89 -1.15 8.54 -1.82
C ILE A 89 -0.71 8.05 -0.44
N GLU A 90 -1.62 8.02 0.54
CA GLU A 90 -1.30 7.51 1.88
C GLU A 90 -0.87 6.04 1.81
N VAL A 91 0.17 5.70 2.58
CA VAL A 91 0.69 4.34 2.68
C VAL A 91 0.70 3.90 4.13
N TYR A 92 0.08 2.76 4.40
CA TYR A 92 0.23 1.99 5.63
C TYR A 92 0.64 0.57 5.25
N SER A 93 1.76 0.12 5.79
CA SER A 93 2.30 -1.21 5.53
C SER A 93 2.95 -1.78 6.78
N THR A 94 3.31 -3.05 6.75
CA THR A 94 3.91 -3.76 7.88
C THR A 94 5.31 -4.22 7.55
N CYS A 95 6.31 -3.84 8.36
CA CYS A 95 7.68 -4.30 8.17
C CYS A 95 7.76 -5.81 8.41
N GLU A 96 8.19 -6.58 7.41
CA GLU A 96 8.22 -8.05 7.51
C GLU A 96 9.17 -8.58 8.59
N HIS A 97 10.22 -7.81 8.93
CA HIS A 97 11.21 -8.22 9.92
C HIS A 97 10.68 -8.21 11.36
N HIS A 98 9.66 -7.40 11.64
CA HIS A 98 9.21 -7.14 13.01
C HIS A 98 7.70 -7.18 13.19
N LEU A 99 6.93 -7.27 12.09
CA LEU A 99 5.48 -7.13 12.07
C LEU A 99 4.98 -5.84 12.73
N VAL A 100 5.76 -4.77 12.54
CA VAL A 100 5.50 -3.44 13.08
C VAL A 100 5.22 -2.49 11.90
N PRO A 101 4.26 -1.56 12.01
CA PRO A 101 3.92 -0.68 10.90
C PRO A 101 5.06 0.23 10.44
N PHE A 102 5.04 0.55 9.14
CA PHE A 102 5.66 1.74 8.58
C PHE A 102 4.61 2.48 7.75
N HIS A 103 4.65 3.80 7.76
CA HIS A 103 3.62 4.63 7.14
C HIS A 103 4.19 5.91 6.54
N GLY A 104 3.49 6.47 5.56
CA GLY A 104 3.90 7.69 4.89
C GLY A 104 3.11 7.90 3.60
N VAL A 105 3.80 8.27 2.53
CA VAL A 105 3.19 8.59 1.24
C VAL A 105 3.91 7.92 0.07
N ALA A 106 3.14 7.62 -0.97
CA ALA A 106 3.60 7.22 -2.28
C ALA A 106 3.23 8.28 -3.33
N HIS A 107 4.12 8.44 -4.30
CA HIS A 107 3.94 9.23 -5.49
C HIS A 107 4.15 8.31 -6.69
N VAL A 108 3.16 8.24 -7.57
CA VAL A 108 3.15 7.32 -8.72
C VAL A 108 2.91 8.12 -9.97
N GLY A 109 3.91 8.15 -10.85
CA GLY A 109 3.86 8.80 -12.15
C GLY A 109 4.15 7.83 -13.29
N TYR A 110 3.50 8.04 -14.44
CA TYR A 110 3.80 7.30 -15.65
C TYR A 110 3.54 8.14 -16.91
N ILE A 111 4.19 7.77 -18.01
CA ILE A 111 3.94 8.33 -19.33
C ILE A 111 3.22 7.25 -20.15
N PRO A 112 1.96 7.47 -20.56
CA PRO A 112 1.19 6.51 -21.33
C PRO A 112 1.90 6.07 -22.63
N SER A 113 1.52 4.89 -23.11
CA SER A 113 1.89 4.41 -24.43
C SER A 113 1.30 5.27 -25.54
N SER A 114 1.86 5.17 -26.74
CA SER A 114 1.40 5.93 -27.92
C SER A 114 -0.03 5.61 -28.36
N ASP A 115 -0.57 4.46 -27.91
CA ASP A 115 -1.94 4.03 -28.11
C ASP A 115 -2.94 4.69 -27.13
N GLY A 116 -2.49 5.65 -26.30
CA GLY A 116 -3.36 6.48 -25.47
C GLY A 116 -3.97 5.80 -24.23
N ARG A 117 -3.56 4.55 -23.95
CA ARG A 117 -4.08 3.74 -22.85
C ARG A 117 -3.72 4.29 -21.47
N ILE A 118 -4.75 4.65 -20.71
CA ILE A 118 -4.64 5.24 -19.36
C ILE A 118 -5.50 4.46 -18.37
N THR A 119 -4.99 4.28 -17.16
CA THR A 119 -5.75 3.72 -16.04
C THR A 119 -6.44 4.82 -15.22
N GLY A 120 -7.56 4.50 -14.59
CA GLY A 120 -8.23 5.43 -13.68
C GLY A 120 -7.36 5.78 -12.47
N LEU A 121 -7.39 7.04 -12.01
CA LEU A 121 -6.55 7.51 -10.90
C LEU A 121 -6.72 6.68 -9.62
N SER A 122 -7.96 6.29 -9.30
CA SER A 122 -8.26 5.43 -8.14
C SER A 122 -7.64 4.04 -8.23
N LYS A 123 -7.27 3.56 -9.42
CA LYS A 123 -6.60 2.28 -9.62
C LYS A 123 -5.13 2.33 -9.21
N LEU A 124 -4.46 3.48 -9.37
CA LEU A 124 -3.08 3.65 -8.89
C LEU A 124 -3.01 3.60 -7.37
N ALA A 125 -3.92 4.26 -6.67
CA ALA A 125 -4.02 4.17 -5.21
C ALA A 125 -4.30 2.73 -4.75
N ARG A 126 -5.27 2.05 -5.38
CA ARG A 126 -5.57 0.64 -5.08
C ARG A 126 -4.40 -0.30 -5.35
N LEU A 127 -3.59 -0.03 -6.38
CA LEU A 127 -2.39 -0.82 -6.66
C LEU A 127 -1.36 -0.69 -5.54
N VAL A 128 -1.14 0.54 -5.04
CA VAL A 128 -0.29 0.79 -3.88
C VAL A 128 -0.81 0.02 -2.66
N ASP A 129 -2.12 0.09 -2.38
CA ASP A 129 -2.75 -0.61 -1.25
C ASP A 129 -2.59 -2.14 -1.32
N ILE A 130 -2.75 -2.76 -2.49
CA ILE A 130 -2.60 -4.21 -2.65
C ILE A 130 -1.21 -4.68 -2.23
N TYR A 131 -0.16 -3.91 -2.58
CA TYR A 131 1.20 -4.26 -2.19
C TYR A 131 1.53 -3.82 -0.76
N ALA A 132 1.00 -2.70 -0.29
CA ALA A 132 1.21 -2.19 1.07
C ALA A 132 0.52 -3.04 2.14
N ARG A 133 -0.62 -3.68 1.83
CA ARG A 133 -1.34 -4.61 2.71
C ARG A 133 -0.71 -6.00 2.73
N ARG A 134 0.61 -6.07 2.90
CA ARG A 134 1.43 -7.28 2.99
C ARG A 134 2.55 -7.04 4.01
N PRO A 135 3.15 -8.09 4.61
CA PRO A 135 4.49 -7.96 5.18
C PRO A 135 5.46 -7.53 4.09
N GLN A 136 6.21 -6.45 4.32
CA GLN A 136 6.98 -5.77 3.29
C GLN A 136 8.35 -5.27 3.74
N VAL A 137 9.16 -5.02 2.71
CA VAL A 137 10.33 -4.14 2.70
C VAL A 137 10.02 -2.98 1.75
N GLN A 138 10.29 -1.73 2.15
CA GLN A 138 9.85 -0.55 1.39
C GLN A 138 10.42 -0.53 -0.04
N GLU A 139 11.67 -0.95 -0.21
CA GLU A 139 12.35 -1.08 -1.50
C GLU A 139 11.61 -2.04 -2.45
N ARG A 140 11.09 -3.14 -1.90
CA ARG A 140 10.31 -4.13 -2.65
C ARG A 140 8.95 -3.58 -3.01
N LEU A 141 8.25 -2.97 -2.06
CA LEU A 141 6.97 -2.29 -2.28
C LEU A 141 7.07 -1.29 -3.45
N THR A 142 8.08 -0.41 -3.40
CA THR A 142 8.32 0.61 -4.44
C THR A 142 8.56 -0.01 -5.81
N SER A 143 9.36 -1.08 -5.87
CA SER A 143 9.66 -1.77 -7.13
C SER A 143 8.43 -2.51 -7.68
N GLN A 144 7.67 -3.20 -6.82
CA GLN A 144 6.47 -3.95 -7.19
C GLN A 144 5.39 -3.06 -7.81
N VAL A 145 5.16 -1.86 -7.25
CA VAL A 145 4.22 -0.89 -7.84
C VAL A 145 4.70 -0.46 -9.22
N ALA A 146 5.98 -0.13 -9.38
CA ALA A 146 6.53 0.30 -10.67
C ALA A 146 6.48 -0.81 -11.73
N ASP A 147 6.81 -2.05 -11.34
CA ASP A 147 6.83 -3.20 -12.24
C ASP A 147 5.43 -3.62 -12.67
N ALA A 148 4.44 -3.57 -11.77
CA ALA A 148 3.04 -3.85 -12.12
C ALA A 148 2.48 -2.85 -13.14
N LEU A 149 2.87 -1.58 -13.07
CA LEU A 149 2.51 -0.60 -14.09
C LEU A 149 3.13 -0.95 -15.45
N VAL A 150 4.39 -1.37 -15.45
CA VAL A 150 5.06 -1.83 -16.69
C VAL A 150 4.33 -3.03 -17.29
N GLU A 151 4.06 -4.04 -16.47
CA GLU A 151 3.46 -5.30 -16.88
C GLU A 151 2.05 -5.12 -17.45
N HIS A 152 1.20 -4.34 -16.78
CA HIS A 152 -0.22 -4.29 -17.11
C HIS A 152 -0.63 -3.10 -17.98
N LEU A 153 0.13 -2.00 -17.98
CA LEU A 153 -0.18 -0.81 -18.80
C LEU A 153 0.77 -0.60 -19.97
N ASN A 154 1.94 -1.25 -19.98
CA ASN A 154 3.01 -1.03 -20.98
C ASN A 154 3.31 0.47 -21.27
N PRO A 155 3.48 1.31 -20.23
CA PRO A 155 3.75 2.74 -20.38
C PRO A 155 5.15 2.97 -20.94
N ARG A 156 5.36 4.15 -21.55
CA ARG A 156 6.68 4.56 -22.04
C ARG A 156 7.66 4.84 -20.90
N GLY A 157 7.17 5.23 -19.73
CA GLY A 157 7.99 5.45 -18.53
C GLY A 157 7.17 5.39 -17.25
N VAL A 158 7.81 5.02 -16.14
CA VAL A 158 7.20 4.95 -14.80
C VAL A 158 8.17 5.50 -13.77
N ILE A 159 7.66 6.26 -12.80
CA ILE A 159 8.36 6.69 -11.61
C ILE A 159 7.48 6.43 -10.38
N VAL A 160 8.05 5.75 -9.39
CA VAL A 160 7.43 5.57 -8.08
C VAL A 160 8.40 6.10 -7.04
N VAL A 161 7.92 6.93 -6.13
CA VAL A 161 8.67 7.42 -4.97
C VAL A 161 7.83 7.15 -3.73
N ILE A 162 8.40 6.48 -2.73
CA ILE A 162 7.74 6.21 -1.46
C ILE A 162 8.61 6.76 -0.33
N GLU A 163 8.01 7.57 0.53
CA GLU A 163 8.62 8.14 1.73
C GLU A 163 7.83 7.66 2.95
N CYS A 164 8.48 6.97 3.88
CA CYS A 164 7.82 6.42 5.07
C CYS A 164 8.66 6.58 6.34
N GLU A 165 7.98 6.71 7.47
CA GLU A 165 8.53 6.50 8.81
C GLU A 165 8.30 5.04 9.22
N HIS A 166 9.32 4.42 9.83
CA HIS A 166 9.30 3.02 10.25
C HIS A 166 9.23 2.91 11.77
N LEU A 167 8.11 2.41 12.31
CA LEU A 167 7.96 2.32 13.77
C LEU A 167 8.94 1.31 14.39
N CYS A 168 9.45 0.35 13.61
CA CYS A 168 10.52 -0.54 14.06
C CYS A 168 11.84 0.20 14.39
N MET A 169 12.05 1.40 13.83
CA MET A 169 13.16 2.30 14.16
C MET A 169 12.75 3.41 15.13
N SER A 170 11.50 3.87 15.08
CA SER A 170 11.02 4.97 15.93
C SER A 170 10.76 4.55 17.37
N MET A 171 10.02 3.45 17.59
CA MET A 171 9.54 3.07 18.93
C MET A 171 10.47 2.11 19.67
N ARG A 172 11.39 1.46 18.96
CA ARG A 172 12.32 0.45 19.53
C ARG A 172 13.69 0.50 18.86
N GLY A 173 14.61 -0.35 19.35
CA GLY A 173 15.95 -0.47 18.77
C GLY A 173 16.71 0.85 18.84
N VAL A 174 17.06 1.40 17.68
CA VAL A 174 17.84 2.65 17.54
C VAL A 174 17.09 3.93 17.97
N ARG A 175 15.75 3.86 18.10
CA ARG A 175 14.88 4.94 18.62
C ARG A 175 15.12 6.29 17.96
N LYS A 176 14.85 6.37 16.65
CA LYS A 176 14.99 7.59 15.83
C LYS A 176 13.64 8.06 15.30
N PRO A 177 12.75 8.58 16.17
CA PRO A 177 11.45 9.08 15.73
C PRO A 177 11.61 10.23 14.73
N GLY A 178 10.71 10.29 13.75
CA GLY A 178 10.75 11.28 12.67
C GLY A 178 11.80 11.01 11.59
N SER A 179 12.62 9.95 11.72
CA SER A 179 13.47 9.50 10.63
C SER A 179 12.63 8.92 9.51
N ARG A 180 12.87 9.39 8.28
CA ARG A 180 12.15 8.95 7.10
C ARG A 180 13.07 8.28 6.09
N THR A 181 12.59 7.16 5.56
CA THR A 181 13.23 6.42 4.48
C THR A 181 12.53 6.79 3.17
N VAL A 182 13.30 7.23 2.18
CA VAL A 182 12.83 7.53 0.83
C VAL A 182 13.39 6.47 -0.12
N THR A 183 12.53 5.86 -0.92
CA THR A 183 12.91 4.89 -1.96
C THR A 183 12.29 5.33 -3.29
N SER A 184 12.94 5.01 -4.40
CA SER A 184 12.40 5.29 -5.72
C SER A 184 12.68 4.15 -6.71
N ALA A 185 11.78 3.99 -7.66
CA ALA A 185 11.92 3.08 -8.79
C ALA A 185 11.53 3.79 -10.08
N VAL A 186 12.39 3.71 -11.10
CA VAL A 186 12.12 4.27 -12.43
C VAL A 186 12.20 3.19 -13.51
N ARG A 187 11.35 3.31 -14.54
CA ARG A 187 11.30 2.42 -15.71
C ARG A 187 11.11 3.25 -16.98
N GLY A 188 11.52 2.68 -18.12
CA GLY A 188 11.38 3.32 -19.43
C GLY A 188 11.99 4.73 -19.51
N GLN A 189 11.27 5.67 -20.12
CA GLN A 189 11.67 7.06 -20.33
C GLN A 189 12.03 7.82 -19.05
N MET A 190 11.53 7.40 -17.87
CA MET A 190 11.91 8.00 -16.58
C MET A 190 13.38 7.72 -16.18
N ARG A 191 14.10 6.88 -16.94
CA ARG A 191 15.56 6.75 -16.82
C ARG A 191 16.31 7.94 -17.42
N ASP A 192 15.68 8.69 -18.33
CA ASP A 192 16.24 9.95 -18.81
C ASP A 192 16.32 10.99 -17.67
N GLY A 193 17.42 11.74 -17.62
CA GLY A 193 17.68 12.69 -16.54
C GLY A 193 16.73 13.88 -16.54
N THR A 194 16.37 14.38 -17.71
CA THR A 194 15.52 15.57 -17.87
C THR A 194 14.08 15.24 -17.53
N THR A 195 13.53 14.17 -18.11
CA THR A 195 12.17 13.70 -17.79
C THR A 195 12.02 13.35 -16.30
N ARG A 196 13.04 12.70 -15.70
CA ARG A 196 13.02 12.42 -14.27
C ARG A 196 13.09 13.68 -13.42
N ALA A 197 13.88 14.67 -13.80
CA ALA A 197 13.98 15.93 -13.07
C ALA A 197 12.64 16.69 -13.07
N GLU A 198 11.93 16.71 -14.20
CA GLU A 198 10.57 17.25 -14.29
C GLU A 198 9.63 16.53 -13.30
N ALA A 199 9.56 15.19 -13.34
CA ALA A 199 8.71 14.41 -12.44
C ALA A 199 9.05 14.67 -10.97
N MET A 200 10.34 14.67 -10.62
CA MET A 200 10.79 14.95 -9.25
C MET A 200 10.45 16.37 -8.81
N SER A 201 10.50 17.37 -9.71
CA SER A 201 10.10 18.74 -9.38
C SER A 201 8.62 18.84 -9.00
N LEU A 202 7.75 18.09 -9.68
CA LEU A 202 6.32 18.03 -9.39
C LEU A 202 6.04 17.28 -8.08
N ILE A 203 6.76 16.18 -7.82
CA ILE A 203 6.67 15.41 -6.57
C ILE A 203 7.08 16.24 -5.36
N LEU A 204 8.19 17.00 -5.48
CA LEU A 204 8.74 17.79 -4.37
C LEU A 204 8.06 19.15 -4.21
N SER A 205 7.28 19.60 -5.20
CA SER A 205 6.49 20.83 -5.08
C SER A 205 5.37 20.64 -4.04
N ARG A 206 5.31 21.55 -3.07
CA ARG A 206 4.25 21.59 -2.05
C ARG A 206 3.04 22.35 -2.59
#